data_AF-A0A397EEW9-F1
#
_entry.id   AF-A0A397EEW9-F1
#
_cell.length_a   1.000
_cell.length_b   1.000
_cell.length_c   1.000
_cell.angle_alpha   90.00
_cell.angle_beta   90.00
_cell.angle_gamma   90.00
#
_symmetry.space_group_name_H-M   'P 1'
#
loop_
_entity.id
_entity.type
_entity.pdbx_description
1 polymer ?
#
loop_
_entity_poly.entity_id
_entity_poly.type
_entity_poly.pdbx_seq_one_letter_code
_entity_poly.pdbx_strand_id
1 'polypeptide(L)'
;PQRTSYIQSSNNAVCVLLRDQFSIRLWSPPVDAMLQAEQCRVTMAMDHLERYRRTAVFALGRDASLVLREPNAGGQSVVSEALSMEYMHQMFGAVDVVTEMQIQYWSSNWKKVDYICTMHGQRIAVSVTRAMKFHKNEPFTTADAQVLLRKKLHGLVVAKTGVCRAQRYVKSILHIWCQTKAIADTIATCYEAIVAELEIVDNVVLMATVALEDGIFDNNLALVEPQ
;
A
#
# COMPACT_ATOMS: atom_id res chain seq x y z
N PRO A 1 19.70 15.29 3.35
CA PRO A 1 21.03 14.69 3.10
C PRO A 1 20.88 13.25 2.59
N GLN A 2 21.28 13.03 1.33
CA GLN A 2 21.16 11.77 0.59
C GLN A 2 21.86 10.60 1.28
N ARG A 3 21.18 9.45 1.34
CA ARG A 3 21.81 8.12 1.37
C ARG A 3 20.97 7.14 0.55
N THR A 4 21.13 7.18 -0.77
CA THR A 4 20.68 6.09 -1.63
C THR A 4 21.92 5.34 -2.09
N SER A 5 22.32 4.32 -1.32
CA SER A 5 23.37 3.38 -1.74
C SER A 5 22.72 2.31 -2.62
N TYR A 6 22.89 2.43 -3.94
CA TYR A 6 22.45 1.43 -4.90
C TYR A 6 23.43 0.26 -4.88
N ILE A 7 22.95 -0.94 -4.55
CA ILE A 7 23.70 -2.18 -4.76
C ILE A 7 22.96 -2.97 -5.84
N GLN A 8 23.57 -3.05 -7.03
CA GLN A 8 23.12 -3.97 -8.08
C GLN A 8 23.50 -5.38 -7.62
N SER A 9 22.51 -6.22 -7.32
CA SER A 9 22.74 -7.64 -6.98
C SER A 9 21.77 -8.55 -7.73
N SER A 10 22.27 -9.74 -8.01
CA SER A 10 21.84 -10.70 -9.04
C SER A 10 20.41 -11.25 -8.95
N ASN A 11 19.95 -11.61 -10.16
CA ASN A 11 18.92 -12.57 -10.58
C ASN A 11 17.42 -12.24 -10.43
N ASN A 12 17.00 -10.98 -10.28
CA ASN A 12 15.70 -10.41 -10.75
C ASN A 12 15.31 -9.06 -10.10
N ALA A 13 16.20 -8.45 -9.31
CA ALA A 13 15.91 -7.15 -8.67
C ALA A 13 16.46 -5.99 -9.51
N VAL A 14 15.64 -4.96 -9.71
CA VAL A 14 16.06 -3.69 -10.34
C VAL A 14 16.97 -2.91 -9.39
N CYS A 15 16.65 -2.90 -8.09
CA CYS A 15 17.39 -2.18 -7.06
C CYS A 15 17.06 -2.73 -5.66
N VAL A 16 17.98 -2.54 -4.71
CA VAL A 16 17.71 -2.72 -3.27
C VAL A 16 17.84 -1.37 -2.57
N LEU A 17 16.80 -0.98 -1.85
CA LEU A 17 16.71 0.24 -1.07
C LEU A 17 16.82 -0.10 0.41
N LEU A 18 17.84 0.45 1.07
CA LEU A 18 18.02 0.30 2.51
C LEU A 18 17.21 1.37 3.24
N ARG A 19 16.50 0.97 4.28
CA ARG A 19 15.77 1.85 5.20
C ARG A 19 16.19 1.56 6.64
N ASP A 20 15.53 2.16 7.61
CA ASP A 20 16.02 2.11 8.99
C ASP A 20 15.87 0.70 9.59
N GLN A 21 14.75 0.05 9.27
CA GLN A 21 14.28 -1.17 9.92
C GLN A 21 14.08 -2.36 8.97
N PHE A 22 14.08 -2.09 7.66
CA PHE A 22 13.89 -3.06 6.59
C PHE A 22 14.61 -2.63 5.32
N SER A 23 14.77 -3.53 4.37
CA SER A 23 15.14 -3.20 2.99
C SER A 23 14.00 -3.53 2.04
N ILE A 24 13.90 -2.75 0.96
CA ILE A 24 12.98 -3.02 -0.14
C ILE A 24 13.77 -3.47 -1.36
N ARG A 25 13.47 -4.66 -1.86
CA ARG A 25 13.99 -5.16 -3.13
C ARG A 25 12.95 -4.90 -4.21
N LEU A 26 13.25 -3.98 -5.13
CA LEU A 26 12.37 -3.64 -6.24
C LEU A 26 12.48 -4.71 -7.34
N TRP A 27 11.35 -5.22 -7.80
CA TRP A 27 11.24 -6.12 -8.95
C TRP A 27 10.70 -5.41 -10.20
N SER A 28 10.14 -4.21 -10.03
CA SER A 28 9.75 -3.29 -11.08
C SER A 28 10.57 -1.98 -11.00
N PRO A 29 10.52 -1.13 -12.02
CA PRO A 29 11.02 0.24 -11.92
C PRO A 29 10.39 0.99 -10.70
N PRO A 30 11.14 1.91 -10.06
CA PRO A 30 10.61 2.72 -8.97
C PRO A 30 9.43 3.60 -9.44
N VAL A 31 8.41 3.76 -8.59
CA VAL A 31 7.23 4.60 -8.89
C VAL A 31 7.41 6.07 -8.53
N ASP A 32 8.57 6.46 -8.02
CA ASP A 32 8.79 7.81 -7.46
C ASP A 32 8.51 8.92 -8.49
N ALA A 33 8.96 8.73 -9.74
CA ALA A 33 8.67 9.65 -10.83
C ALA A 33 7.17 9.74 -11.16
N MET A 34 6.41 8.65 -11.00
CA MET A 34 4.96 8.64 -11.24
C MET A 34 4.20 9.34 -10.13
N LEU A 35 4.67 9.23 -8.89
CA LEU A 35 4.12 9.94 -7.74
C LEU A 35 4.40 11.45 -7.82
N GLN A 36 5.54 11.85 -8.38
CA GLN A 36 5.90 13.26 -8.60
C GLN A 36 5.20 13.91 -9.79
N ALA A 37 4.91 13.14 -10.85
CA ALA A 37 4.27 13.65 -12.06
C ALA A 37 2.91 14.31 -11.73
N GLU A 38 2.47 15.28 -12.51
CA GLU A 38 1.13 15.89 -12.33
C GLU A 38 0.04 14.85 -12.60
N GLN A 39 0.21 14.09 -13.68
CA GLN A 39 -0.64 12.98 -14.09
C GLN A 39 0.22 11.74 -14.34
N CYS A 40 -0.27 10.56 -13.98
CA CYS A 40 0.40 9.30 -14.30
C CYS A 40 -0.60 8.30 -14.90
N ARG A 41 -0.12 7.42 -15.78
CA ARG A 41 -0.93 6.28 -16.22
C ARG A 41 -1.16 5.33 -15.05
N VAL A 42 -2.16 4.47 -15.18
CA VAL A 42 -2.30 3.35 -14.25
C VAL A 42 -1.07 2.45 -14.39
N THR A 43 -0.41 2.14 -13.29
CA THR A 43 0.81 1.33 -13.29
C THR A 43 0.88 0.50 -12.04
N MET A 44 1.44 -0.70 -12.18
CA MET A 44 1.73 -1.58 -11.08
C MET A 44 3.23 -1.67 -10.81
N ALA A 45 3.60 -1.54 -9.55
CA ALA A 45 4.92 -1.84 -9.06
C ALA A 45 4.91 -3.06 -8.14
N MET A 46 6.04 -3.75 -8.13
CA MET A 46 6.26 -4.94 -7.35
C MET A 46 7.57 -4.86 -6.62
N ASP A 47 7.52 -5.21 -5.34
CA ASP A 47 8.70 -5.24 -4.49
C ASP A 47 8.56 -6.27 -3.36
N HIS A 48 9.65 -6.42 -2.63
CA HIS A 48 9.74 -7.30 -1.47
C HIS A 48 10.32 -6.54 -0.30
N LEU A 49 9.56 -6.48 0.79
CA LEU A 49 10.00 -5.99 2.08
C LEU A 49 10.72 -7.10 2.82
N GLU A 50 11.95 -6.82 3.25
CA GLU A 50 12.74 -7.71 4.09
C GLU A 50 13.09 -6.99 5.40
N ARG A 51 12.44 -7.40 6.50
CA ARG A 51 12.73 -6.89 7.84
C ARG A 51 14.14 -7.28 8.27
N TYR A 52 14.89 -6.33 8.84
CA TYR A 52 16.20 -6.65 9.38
C TYR A 52 16.10 -7.54 10.62
N ARG A 53 17.02 -8.49 10.77
CA ARG A 53 17.06 -9.40 11.93
C ARG A 53 17.10 -8.68 13.28
N ARG A 54 17.69 -7.47 13.33
CA ARG A 54 17.77 -6.63 14.53
C ARG A 54 16.44 -5.92 14.88
N THR A 55 15.53 -5.82 13.92
CA THR A 55 14.24 -5.16 14.09
C THR A 55 13.27 -6.15 14.69
N ALA A 56 13.22 -6.26 16.02
CA ALA A 56 12.30 -7.16 16.71
C ALA A 56 10.83 -6.74 16.49
N VAL A 57 10.57 -5.44 16.60
CA VAL A 57 9.28 -4.76 16.41
C VAL A 57 9.52 -3.57 15.49
N PHE A 58 8.59 -3.28 14.58
CA PHE A 58 8.68 -2.06 13.77
C PHE A 58 8.35 -0.83 14.64
N ALA A 59 9.33 0.04 14.81
CA ALA A 59 9.14 1.36 15.39
C ALA A 59 8.35 2.24 14.40
N LEU A 60 7.09 2.49 14.71
CA LEU A 60 6.23 3.33 13.88
C LEU A 60 6.52 4.82 14.12
N GLY A 61 6.60 5.59 13.04
CA GLY A 61 6.61 7.04 13.09
C GLY A 61 5.28 7.62 13.60
N ARG A 62 5.23 8.94 13.76
CA ARG A 62 4.05 9.64 14.29
C ARG A 62 2.77 9.31 13.52
N ASP A 63 2.84 9.38 12.21
CA ASP A 63 1.69 9.23 11.32
C ASP A 63 1.23 7.77 11.22
N ALA A 64 2.16 6.82 11.13
CA ALA A 64 1.85 5.39 11.19
C ALA A 64 1.26 4.99 12.55
N SER A 65 1.77 5.56 13.63
CA SER A 65 1.22 5.38 14.98
C SER A 65 -0.18 5.98 15.14
N LEU A 66 -0.51 7.06 14.41
CA LEU A 66 -1.85 7.62 14.37
C LEU A 66 -2.82 6.66 13.68
N VAL A 67 -2.43 6.13 12.52
CA VAL A 67 -3.20 5.10 11.79
C VAL A 67 -3.46 3.87 12.66
N LEU A 68 -2.46 3.42 13.44
CA LEU A 68 -2.62 2.27 14.34
C LEU A 68 -3.64 2.50 15.46
N ARG A 69 -3.64 3.70 16.06
CA ARG A 69 -4.42 3.99 17.29
C ARG A 69 -5.83 4.48 17.04
N GLU A 70 -6.08 5.10 15.89
CA GLU A 70 -7.41 5.59 15.61
C GLU A 70 -8.36 4.43 15.29
N PRO A 71 -9.63 4.50 15.75
CA PRO A 71 -10.63 3.52 15.36
C PRO A 71 -10.71 3.47 13.84
N ASN A 72 -10.62 2.28 13.25
CA ASN A 72 -10.99 2.11 11.85
C ASN A 72 -12.52 2.08 11.72
N ALA A 73 -13.06 2.26 10.51
CA ALA A 73 -14.49 2.13 10.23
C ALA A 73 -15.00 0.66 10.31
N GLY A 74 -14.29 -0.20 11.04
CA GLY A 74 -14.49 -1.63 11.21
C GLY A 74 -13.43 -2.47 10.47
N GLY A 75 -12.89 -3.49 11.14
CA GLY A 75 -12.01 -4.50 10.52
C GLY A 75 -10.78 -4.88 11.34
N GLN A 76 -10.12 -5.97 10.94
CA GLN A 76 -8.91 -6.51 11.56
C GLN A 76 -7.69 -6.24 10.66
N SER A 77 -7.44 -4.98 10.31
CA SER A 77 -6.41 -4.56 9.34
C SER A 77 -5.44 -3.49 9.89
N VAL A 78 -5.58 -3.08 11.15
CA VAL A 78 -4.84 -1.95 11.75
C VAL A 78 -3.32 -2.10 11.63
N VAL A 79 -2.77 -3.30 11.79
CA VAL A 79 -1.33 -3.55 11.63
C VAL A 79 -0.88 -3.33 10.19
N SER A 80 -1.65 -3.85 9.22
CA SER A 80 -1.32 -3.73 7.79
C SER A 80 -1.42 -2.29 7.29
N GLU A 81 -2.35 -1.50 7.82
CA GLU A 81 -2.54 -0.09 7.49
C GLU A 81 -1.43 0.77 8.11
N ALA A 82 -1.12 0.55 9.38
CA ALA A 82 -0.03 1.25 10.07
C ALA A 82 1.33 0.98 9.41
N LEU A 83 1.64 -0.29 9.10
CA LEU A 83 2.87 -0.63 8.38
C LEU A 83 2.88 -0.13 6.94
N SER A 84 1.72 -0.06 6.27
CA SER A 84 1.63 0.62 4.98
C SER A 84 2.02 2.08 5.10
N MET A 85 1.53 2.79 6.13
CA MET A 85 1.89 4.18 6.31
C MET A 85 3.38 4.37 6.63
N GLU A 86 3.94 3.50 7.47
CA GLU A 86 5.39 3.49 7.75
C GLU A 86 6.22 3.22 6.49
N TYR A 87 5.78 2.25 5.67
CA TYR A 87 6.37 1.98 4.36
C TYR A 87 6.34 3.22 3.47
N MET A 88 5.19 3.91 3.35
CA MET A 88 5.05 5.11 2.52
C MET A 88 5.95 6.26 3.03
N HIS A 89 6.08 6.39 4.35
CA HIS A 89 6.98 7.39 4.95
C HIS A 89 8.44 7.11 4.59
N GLN A 90 8.92 5.89 4.85
CA GLN A 90 10.31 5.54 4.61
C GLN A 90 10.65 5.47 3.11
N MET A 91 9.69 5.14 2.25
CA MET A 91 9.92 5.02 0.81
C MET A 91 9.78 6.33 0.04
N PHE A 92 8.78 7.14 0.37
CA PHE A 92 8.37 8.29 -0.44
C PHE A 92 8.27 9.61 0.35
N GLY A 93 8.66 9.60 1.63
CA GLY A 93 8.58 10.78 2.48
C GLY A 93 7.14 11.20 2.79
N ALA A 94 6.21 10.25 2.84
CA ALA A 94 4.80 10.54 3.14
C ALA A 94 4.64 11.20 4.52
N VAL A 95 3.88 12.29 4.57
CA VAL A 95 3.58 13.09 5.77
C VAL A 95 2.14 13.62 5.73
N ASP A 96 1.71 14.38 6.75
CA ASP A 96 0.40 15.03 6.85
C ASP A 96 -0.78 14.04 6.69
N VAL A 97 -0.73 12.93 7.43
CA VAL A 97 -1.77 11.90 7.37
C VAL A 97 -3.12 12.43 7.87
N VAL A 98 -4.16 12.10 7.09
CA VAL A 98 -5.57 12.15 7.47
C VAL A 98 -6.10 10.73 7.38
N THR A 99 -6.48 10.15 8.50
CA THR A 99 -6.90 8.74 8.61
C THR A 99 -8.32 8.51 8.08
N GLU A 100 -8.71 7.25 7.86
CA GLU A 100 -10.04 6.85 7.39
C GLU A 100 -11.20 7.58 8.10
N MET A 101 -11.14 7.69 9.44
CA MET A 101 -12.22 8.30 10.23
C MET A 101 -12.19 9.84 10.25
N GLN A 102 -11.05 10.44 9.90
CA GLN A 102 -10.91 11.89 9.76
C GLN A 102 -11.28 12.38 8.35
N ILE A 103 -11.30 11.49 7.35
CA ILE A 103 -11.70 11.83 5.99
C ILE A 103 -13.21 12.05 5.94
N GLN A 104 -13.59 13.23 5.44
CA GLN A 104 -14.96 13.65 5.30
C GLN A 104 -15.48 13.31 3.91
N TYR A 105 -16.44 12.40 3.88
CA TYR A 105 -17.19 12.05 2.69
C TYR A 105 -18.55 12.76 2.68
N TRP A 106 -19.13 12.93 1.49
CA TRP A 106 -20.45 13.54 1.33
C TRP A 106 -21.59 12.71 1.96
N SER A 107 -21.36 11.42 2.18
CA SER A 107 -22.29 10.50 2.84
C SER A 107 -21.53 9.53 3.74
N SER A 108 -22.13 9.13 4.86
CA SER A 108 -21.56 8.16 5.80
C SER A 108 -21.37 6.77 5.21
N ASN A 109 -22.16 6.40 4.20
CA ASN A 109 -22.13 5.08 3.54
C ASN A 109 -21.21 5.04 2.30
N TRP A 110 -20.37 6.06 2.11
CA TRP A 110 -19.48 6.15 0.96
C TRP A 110 -18.32 5.15 1.04
N LYS A 111 -17.71 4.83 -0.11
CA LYS A 111 -16.47 4.02 -0.13
C LYS A 111 -15.32 4.85 0.40
N LYS A 112 -14.56 4.28 1.34
CA LYS A 112 -13.47 4.96 2.03
C LYS A 112 -12.11 4.46 1.57
N VAL A 113 -11.11 5.32 1.73
CA VAL A 113 -9.69 4.95 1.69
C VAL A 113 -9.15 4.92 3.11
N ASP A 114 -8.08 4.16 3.31
CA ASP A 114 -7.53 3.92 4.65
C ASP A 114 -6.83 5.17 5.20
N TYR A 115 -6.19 5.97 4.34
CA TYR A 115 -5.70 7.31 4.70
C TYR A 115 -5.42 8.18 3.46
N ILE A 116 -5.26 9.49 3.69
CA ILE A 116 -4.71 10.45 2.71
C ILE A 116 -3.46 11.07 3.32
N CYS A 117 -2.37 11.13 2.56
CA CYS A 117 -1.13 11.77 2.97
C CYS A 117 -0.59 12.70 1.86
N THR A 118 0.46 13.43 2.19
CA THR A 118 1.21 14.28 1.27
C THR A 118 2.50 13.55 0.88
N MET A 119 2.72 13.33 -0.40
CA MET A 119 3.99 12.87 -0.97
C MET A 119 4.38 13.81 -2.11
N HIS A 120 5.63 14.25 -2.17
CA HIS A 120 6.11 15.16 -3.23
C HIS A 120 5.24 16.41 -3.42
N GLY A 121 4.69 16.95 -2.32
CA GLY A 121 3.79 18.11 -2.35
C GLY A 121 2.38 17.84 -2.87
N GLN A 122 2.03 16.59 -3.17
CA GLN A 122 0.72 16.20 -3.68
C GLN A 122 -0.07 15.42 -2.64
N ARG A 123 -1.39 15.68 -2.57
CA ARG A 123 -2.32 14.86 -1.77
C ARG A 123 -2.61 13.56 -2.49
N ILE A 124 -2.33 12.45 -1.83
CA ILE A 124 -2.49 11.09 -2.36
C ILE A 124 -3.32 10.28 -1.38
N ALA A 125 -4.39 9.66 -1.88
CA ALA A 125 -5.15 8.67 -1.12
C ALA A 125 -4.47 7.31 -1.18
N VAL A 126 -4.44 6.57 -0.09
CA VAL A 126 -3.93 5.21 -0.04
C VAL A 126 -5.02 4.29 0.45
N SER A 127 -5.29 3.24 -0.32
CA SER A 127 -6.01 2.08 0.20
C SER A 127 -5.09 0.89 0.36
N VAL A 128 -5.24 0.19 1.48
CA VAL A 128 -4.46 -0.97 1.88
C VAL A 128 -5.33 -2.21 1.76
N THR A 129 -4.71 -3.29 1.30
CA THR A 129 -5.36 -4.60 1.28
C THR A 129 -4.33 -5.71 1.43
N ARG A 130 -4.79 -6.87 1.87
CA ARG A 130 -3.98 -8.09 1.98
C ARG A 130 -4.43 -9.05 0.89
N ALA A 131 -3.50 -9.54 0.11
CA ALA A 131 -3.68 -10.64 -0.82
C ALA A 131 -3.12 -11.91 -0.17
N MET A 132 -4.02 -12.72 0.37
CA MET A 132 -3.72 -13.88 1.19
C MET A 132 -4.82 -14.92 1.09
N LYS A 133 -4.53 -16.14 1.55
CA LYS A 133 -5.55 -17.13 1.92
C LYS A 133 -5.42 -17.42 3.41
N PHE A 134 -6.55 -17.45 4.12
CA PHE A 134 -6.56 -17.73 5.55
C PHE A 134 -6.15 -19.19 5.84
N HIS A 135 -6.62 -20.12 5.01
CA HIS A 135 -6.17 -21.51 5.08
C HIS A 135 -4.88 -21.69 4.28
N LYS A 136 -3.80 -22.08 4.96
CA LYS A 136 -2.44 -22.24 4.35
C LYS A 136 -2.39 -23.20 3.15
N ASN A 137 -3.38 -24.10 3.04
CA ASN A 137 -3.44 -25.10 1.97
C ASN A 137 -4.28 -24.65 0.76
N GLU A 138 -4.97 -23.52 0.85
CA GLU A 138 -5.75 -23.00 -0.27
C GLU A 138 -4.86 -22.16 -1.19
N PRO A 139 -4.81 -22.46 -2.51
CA PRO A 139 -4.11 -21.60 -3.44
C PRO A 139 -4.87 -20.29 -3.63
N PHE A 140 -4.15 -19.17 -3.66
CA PHE A 140 -4.70 -17.90 -4.13
C PHE A 140 -4.80 -17.93 -5.65
N THR A 141 -6.02 -17.83 -6.18
CA THR A 141 -6.31 -18.03 -7.61
C THR A 141 -6.40 -16.70 -8.36
N THR A 142 -6.36 -16.77 -9.70
CA THR A 142 -6.65 -15.61 -10.55
C THR A 142 -8.05 -15.04 -10.30
N ALA A 143 -9.04 -15.89 -10.00
CA ALA A 143 -10.39 -15.44 -9.66
C ALA A 143 -10.40 -14.64 -8.35
N ASP A 144 -9.64 -15.07 -7.33
CA ASP A 144 -9.47 -14.32 -6.09
C ASP A 144 -8.83 -12.95 -6.35
N ALA A 145 -7.79 -12.91 -7.19
CA ALA A 145 -7.12 -11.68 -7.59
C ALA A 145 -8.07 -10.70 -8.29
N GLN A 146 -8.86 -11.18 -9.25
CA GLN A 146 -9.85 -10.38 -9.96
C GLN A 146 -10.94 -9.83 -9.04
N VAL A 147 -11.47 -10.65 -8.12
CA VAL A 147 -12.47 -10.20 -7.13
C VAL A 147 -11.88 -9.13 -6.21
N LEU A 148 -10.66 -9.34 -5.69
CA LEU A 148 -9.96 -8.40 -4.82
C LEU A 148 -9.73 -7.06 -5.54
N LEU A 149 -9.14 -7.11 -6.74
CA LEU A 149 -8.83 -5.92 -7.54
C LEU A 149 -10.09 -5.17 -7.93
N ARG A 150 -11.12 -5.85 -8.44
CA ARG A 150 -12.38 -5.20 -8.85
C ARG A 150 -13.01 -4.46 -7.67
N LYS A 151 -13.08 -5.10 -6.50
CA LYS A 151 -13.61 -4.47 -5.28
C LYS A 151 -12.79 -3.23 -4.87
N LYS A 152 -11.47 -3.34 -4.82
CA LYS A 152 -10.59 -2.29 -4.29
C LYS A 152 -10.42 -1.12 -5.26
N LEU A 153 -10.22 -1.38 -6.56
CA LEU A 153 -10.11 -0.35 -7.59
C LEU A 153 -11.42 0.42 -7.76
N HIS A 154 -12.58 -0.27 -7.81
CA HIS A 154 -13.87 0.41 -7.82
C HIS A 154 -14.06 1.27 -6.55
N GLY A 155 -13.63 0.77 -5.39
CA GLY A 155 -13.63 1.53 -4.14
C GLY A 155 -12.84 2.85 -4.25
N LEU A 156 -11.66 2.83 -4.87
CA LEU A 156 -10.84 4.03 -5.08
C LEU A 156 -11.51 5.06 -6.01
N VAL A 157 -12.12 4.60 -7.10
CA VAL A 157 -12.85 5.46 -8.05
C VAL A 157 -14.01 6.14 -7.34
N VAL A 158 -14.82 5.38 -6.60
CA VAL A 158 -15.94 5.92 -5.84
C VAL A 158 -15.45 6.86 -4.74
N ALA A 159 -14.43 6.49 -3.97
CA ALA A 159 -13.91 7.33 -2.89
C ALA A 159 -13.49 8.73 -3.40
N LYS A 160 -12.84 8.80 -4.57
CA LYS A 160 -12.33 10.05 -5.15
C LYS A 160 -13.43 11.09 -5.41
N THR A 161 -14.64 10.64 -5.75
CA THR A 161 -15.76 11.54 -6.04
C THR A 161 -16.50 11.99 -4.77
N GLY A 162 -16.37 11.27 -3.66
CA GLY A 162 -17.08 11.56 -2.42
C GLY A 162 -16.31 12.37 -1.38
N VAL A 163 -14.98 12.53 -1.50
CA VAL A 163 -14.20 13.31 -0.53
C VAL A 163 -14.52 14.80 -0.63
N CYS A 164 -14.64 15.46 0.53
CA CYS A 164 -14.93 16.88 0.61
C CYS A 164 -13.83 17.73 -0.05
N ARG A 165 -14.17 18.97 -0.44
CA ARG A 165 -13.26 19.86 -1.17
C ARG A 165 -11.93 20.11 -0.42
N ALA A 166 -11.98 20.20 0.91
CA ALA A 166 -10.81 20.52 1.74
C ALA A 166 -9.78 19.37 1.81
N GLN A 167 -10.21 18.13 1.57
CA GLN A 167 -9.35 16.94 1.68
C GLN A 167 -9.14 16.25 0.31
N ARG A 168 -9.42 16.95 -0.79
CA ARG A 168 -9.23 16.40 -2.15
C ARG A 168 -7.79 15.93 -2.36
N TYR A 169 -7.68 14.89 -3.16
CA TYR A 169 -6.42 14.28 -3.56
C TYR A 169 -6.37 14.06 -5.07
N VAL A 170 -5.17 14.03 -5.63
CA VAL A 170 -4.95 13.97 -7.08
C VAL A 170 -4.71 12.55 -7.58
N LYS A 171 -4.09 11.70 -6.75
CA LYS A 171 -3.74 10.31 -7.06
C LYS A 171 -4.22 9.35 -5.97
N SER A 172 -4.37 8.09 -6.36
CA SER A 172 -4.63 6.99 -5.44
C SER A 172 -3.50 5.97 -5.52
N ILE A 173 -3.12 5.40 -4.38
CA ILE A 173 -2.30 4.20 -4.31
C ILE A 173 -3.17 3.05 -3.79
N LEU A 174 -3.13 1.91 -4.47
CA LEU A 174 -3.60 0.64 -3.91
C LEU A 174 -2.37 -0.15 -3.45
N HIS A 175 -2.10 -0.15 -2.14
CA HIS A 175 -1.03 -0.94 -1.56
C HIS A 175 -1.55 -2.32 -1.16
N ILE A 176 -0.92 -3.36 -1.71
CA ILE A 176 -1.33 -4.75 -1.63
C ILE A 176 -0.20 -5.55 -0.97
N TRP A 177 -0.38 -5.90 0.30
CA TRP A 177 0.49 -6.85 0.97
C TRP A 177 0.24 -8.25 0.41
N CYS A 178 1.29 -8.92 -0.07
CA CYS A 178 1.22 -10.25 -0.67
C CYS A 178 2.03 -11.24 0.18
N GLN A 179 1.44 -12.36 0.58
CA GLN A 179 2.17 -13.37 1.39
C GLN A 179 3.32 -14.02 0.61
N THR A 180 3.21 -14.08 -0.72
CA THR A 180 4.21 -14.71 -1.58
C THR A 180 4.38 -13.96 -2.88
N LYS A 181 5.52 -14.17 -3.54
CA LYS A 181 5.74 -13.66 -4.89
C LYS A 181 4.73 -14.20 -5.91
N ALA A 182 4.30 -15.46 -5.79
CA ALA A 182 3.30 -16.03 -6.70
C ALA A 182 1.95 -15.31 -6.64
N ILE A 183 1.55 -14.83 -5.44
CA ILE A 183 0.36 -13.99 -5.27
C ILE A 183 0.56 -12.65 -5.98
N ALA A 184 1.70 -11.98 -5.75
CA ALA A 184 2.01 -10.71 -6.40
C ALA A 184 2.02 -10.85 -7.94
N ASP A 185 2.62 -11.93 -8.46
CA ASP A 185 2.64 -12.26 -9.89
C ASP A 185 1.21 -12.46 -10.41
N THR A 186 0.35 -13.18 -9.69
CA THR A 186 -1.05 -13.41 -10.07
C THR A 186 -1.82 -12.10 -10.20
N ILE A 187 -1.62 -11.16 -9.26
CA ILE A 187 -2.22 -9.82 -9.33
C ILE A 187 -1.68 -9.05 -10.53
N ALA A 188 -0.37 -9.08 -10.77
CA ALA A 188 0.27 -8.41 -11.91
C ALA A 188 -0.22 -8.94 -13.27
N THR A 189 -0.57 -10.22 -13.37
CA THR A 189 -1.09 -10.77 -14.63
C THR A 189 -2.52 -10.34 -14.98
N CYS A 190 -3.30 -9.83 -14.02
CA CYS A 190 -4.72 -9.53 -14.24
C CYS A 190 -5.14 -8.08 -13.99
N TYR A 191 -4.27 -7.22 -13.42
CA TYR A 191 -4.67 -5.85 -13.07
C TYR A 191 -5.10 -5.02 -14.28
N GLU A 192 -4.45 -5.15 -15.43
CA GLU A 192 -4.77 -4.36 -16.63
C GLU A 192 -6.18 -4.65 -17.15
N ALA A 193 -6.60 -5.93 -17.12
CA ALA A 193 -7.94 -6.31 -17.53
C ALA A 193 -9.01 -5.69 -16.61
N ILE A 194 -8.76 -5.65 -15.30
CA ILE A 194 -9.68 -5.03 -14.32
C ILE A 194 -9.68 -3.50 -14.45
N VAL A 195 -8.52 -2.89 -14.69
CA VAL A 195 -8.39 -1.45 -14.94
C VAL A 195 -9.18 -1.04 -16.18
N ALA A 196 -9.09 -1.82 -17.26
CA ALA A 196 -9.86 -1.63 -18.47
C ALA A 196 -11.37 -1.84 -18.24
N GLU A 197 -11.75 -2.90 -17.51
CA GLU A 197 -13.15 -3.19 -17.14
C GLU A 197 -13.79 -2.03 -16.37
N LEU A 198 -13.05 -1.41 -15.46
CA LEU A 198 -13.51 -0.29 -14.62
C LEU A 198 -13.28 1.09 -15.25
N GLU A 199 -12.80 1.14 -16.49
CA GLU A 199 -12.52 2.39 -17.23
C GLU A 199 -11.60 3.37 -16.47
N ILE A 200 -10.62 2.84 -15.72
CA ILE A 200 -9.67 3.66 -14.95
C ILE A 200 -8.57 4.14 -15.89
N VAL A 201 -8.59 5.43 -16.22
CA VAL A 201 -7.69 6.00 -17.24
C VAL A 201 -6.33 6.47 -16.70
N ASP A 202 -6.28 6.97 -15.46
CA ASP A 202 -5.06 7.56 -14.89
C ASP A 202 -5.05 7.62 -13.36
N ASN A 203 -3.93 8.09 -12.83
CA ASN A 203 -3.73 8.53 -11.44
C ASN A 203 -3.98 7.45 -10.37
N VAL A 204 -3.81 6.19 -10.75
CA VAL A 204 -3.82 5.05 -9.83
C VAL A 204 -2.48 4.30 -9.92
N VAL A 205 -1.79 4.18 -8.79
CA VAL A 205 -0.58 3.35 -8.67
C VAL A 205 -0.91 2.13 -7.84
N LEU A 206 -0.73 0.94 -8.39
CA LEU A 206 -0.84 -0.30 -7.64
C LEU A 206 0.56 -0.68 -7.14
N MET A 207 0.65 -1.12 -5.89
CA MET A 207 1.90 -1.60 -5.29
C MET A 207 1.65 -2.97 -4.69
N ALA A 208 2.20 -4.02 -5.29
CA ALA A 208 2.21 -5.36 -4.69
C ALA A 208 3.54 -5.59 -3.97
N THR A 209 3.48 -5.52 -2.65
CA THR A 209 4.64 -5.69 -1.77
C THR A 209 4.56 -7.06 -1.13
N VAL A 210 5.54 -7.91 -1.45
CA VAL A 210 5.71 -9.19 -0.77
C VAL A 210 6.32 -8.95 0.60
N ALA A 211 5.77 -9.60 1.63
CA ALA A 211 6.28 -9.55 2.99
C ALA A 211 6.10 -10.91 3.68
N LEU A 212 7.02 -11.27 4.58
CA LEU A 212 7.04 -12.56 5.27
C LEU A 212 6.44 -12.49 6.69
N GLU A 213 6.13 -11.29 7.15
CA GLU A 213 5.66 -11.03 8.49
C GLU A 213 4.18 -11.38 8.62
N ASP A 214 3.88 -12.54 9.23
CA ASP A 214 2.51 -13.01 9.49
C ASP A 214 1.63 -11.95 10.17
N GLY A 215 2.22 -11.10 11.02
CA GLY A 215 1.56 -9.97 11.69
C GLY A 215 0.84 -8.98 10.77
N ILE A 216 1.34 -8.83 9.54
CA ILE A 216 0.69 -8.03 8.50
C ILE A 216 -0.64 -8.68 8.11
N PHE A 217 -0.70 -10.02 8.06
CA PHE A 217 -1.81 -10.79 7.53
C PHE A 217 -2.83 -11.19 8.58
N ASP A 218 -2.40 -11.51 9.80
CA ASP A 218 -3.26 -11.94 10.91
C ASP A 218 -3.63 -10.82 11.89
N ASN A 219 -3.10 -9.61 11.68
CA ASN A 219 -3.30 -8.43 12.53
C ASN A 219 -2.68 -8.56 13.94
N ASN A 220 -1.57 -9.30 14.08
CA ASN A 220 -0.85 -9.43 15.35
C ASN A 220 -0.09 -8.14 15.71
N LEU A 221 -0.57 -7.46 16.76
CA LEU A 221 0.00 -6.21 17.28
C LEU A 221 1.46 -6.34 17.74
N ALA A 222 1.94 -7.53 18.08
CA ALA A 222 3.34 -7.75 18.48
C ALA A 222 4.35 -7.37 17.37
N LEU A 223 3.89 -7.19 16.13
CA LEU A 223 4.71 -6.71 15.03
C LEU A 223 5.05 -5.21 15.12
N VAL A 224 4.20 -4.43 15.80
CA VAL A 224 4.28 -2.95 15.87
C VAL A 224 4.24 -2.38 17.29
N GLU A 225 3.86 -3.17 18.28
CA GLU A 225 3.87 -2.83 19.69
C GLU A 225 4.77 -3.80 20.47
N PRO A 226 5.65 -3.30 21.35
CA PRO A 226 6.38 -4.17 22.26
C PRO A 226 5.42 -4.86 23.24
N GLN A 227 5.68 -6.15 23.50
CA GLN A 227 4.98 -6.93 24.54
C GLN A 227 5.39 -6.51 25.95
#